data_AF-A0A381VGZ7-F1
#
_entry.id   AF-A0A381VGZ7-F1
#
_cell.length_a   1.000
_cell.length_b   1.000
_cell.length_c   1.000
_cell.angle_alpha   90.00
_cell.angle_beta   90.00
_cell.angle_gamma   90.00
#
_symmetry.space_group_name_H-M   'P 1'
#
loop_
_entity.id
_entity.type
_entity.pdbx_description
1 polymer ?
#
loop_
_entity_poly.entity_id
_entity_poly.type
_entity_poly.pdbx_seq_one_letter_code
_entity_poly.pdbx_strand_id
1 'polypeptide(L)'
;DIADRAGGRGLTVSLEFHPGTRTGTAASTLALLAEVDRPNLFTYWQPDPGLSRADALAEHAAVTGHLSHLHVFTWGPAGFVDRRPLADGVDLWQPVLAAEGTGRWGHDRWAFLEYVPGDDPACLVGEATTLRAWTGEAGRA
;
A
#
# COMPACT_ATOMS: atom_id res chain seq x y z
N ASP A 1 -3.58 -23.57 1.65
CA ASP A 1 -4.06 -23.93 0.30
C ASP A 1 -3.63 -22.93 -0.77
N ILE A 2 -4.21 -21.72 -0.84
CA ILE A 2 -3.89 -20.77 -1.93
C ILE A 2 -2.41 -20.40 -1.98
N ALA A 3 -1.80 -20.04 -0.84
CA ALA A 3 -0.37 -19.75 -0.76
C ALA A 3 0.49 -20.96 -1.19
N ASP A 4 0.15 -22.18 -0.78
CA ASP A 4 0.89 -23.38 -1.16
C ASP A 4 0.81 -23.65 -2.68
N ARG A 5 -0.39 -23.52 -3.25
CA ARG A 5 -0.64 -23.71 -4.69
C ARG A 5 0.05 -22.64 -5.54
N ALA A 6 0.09 -21.40 -5.06
CA ALA A 6 0.85 -20.32 -5.68
C ALA A 6 2.36 -20.59 -5.60
N GLY A 7 2.85 -21.01 -4.43
CA GLY A 7 4.26 -21.32 -4.21
C GLY A 7 4.76 -22.45 -5.11
N GLY A 8 3.96 -23.50 -5.32
CA GLY A 8 4.26 -24.57 -6.28
C GLY A 8 4.38 -24.12 -7.74
N ARG A 9 3.99 -22.87 -8.05
CA ARG A 9 4.11 -22.23 -9.36
C ARG A 9 5.12 -21.08 -9.38
N GLY A 10 5.88 -20.87 -8.29
CA GLY A 10 6.80 -19.75 -8.16
C GLY A 10 6.09 -18.39 -8.01
N LEU A 11 4.85 -18.37 -7.53
CA LEU A 11 4.06 -17.15 -7.32
C LEU A 11 3.99 -16.79 -5.83
N THR A 12 3.93 -15.49 -5.57
CA THR A 12 3.61 -14.92 -4.26
C THR A 12 2.12 -14.58 -4.17
N VAL A 13 1.63 -14.46 -2.95
CA VAL A 13 0.27 -13.98 -2.64
C VAL A 13 0.40 -12.82 -1.68
N SER A 14 -0.33 -11.74 -1.95
CA SER A 14 -0.38 -10.59 -1.06
C SER A 14 -1.81 -10.31 -0.65
N LEU A 15 -2.03 -10.17 0.66
CA LEU A 15 -3.32 -9.78 1.21
C LEU A 15 -3.46 -8.27 1.17
N GLU A 16 -4.60 -7.81 0.66
CA GLU A 16 -5.00 -6.42 0.74
C GLU A 16 -5.17 -5.98 2.18
N PHE A 17 -4.61 -4.83 2.53
CA PHE A 17 -4.95 -4.15 3.76
C PHE A 17 -6.29 -3.46 3.57
N HIS A 18 -7.31 -3.83 4.35
CA HIS A 18 -8.66 -3.29 4.13
C HIS A 18 -9.42 -3.14 5.44
N PRO A 19 -9.86 -1.92 5.81
CA PRO A 19 -10.66 -1.69 7.01
C PRO A 19 -11.89 -2.59 7.05
N GLY A 20 -12.23 -3.11 8.24
CA GLY A 20 -13.35 -4.02 8.44
C GLY A 20 -13.10 -5.48 8.05
N THR A 21 -11.87 -5.87 7.71
CA THR A 21 -11.48 -7.25 7.38
C THR A 21 -10.45 -7.80 8.40
N ARG A 22 -10.00 -9.06 8.21
CA ARG A 22 -8.90 -9.64 9.02
C ARG A 22 -7.54 -8.97 8.77
N THR A 23 -7.45 -8.10 7.79
CA THR A 23 -6.26 -7.31 7.44
C THR A 23 -6.53 -5.80 7.55
N GLY A 24 -7.41 -5.41 8.47
CA GLY A 24 -7.82 -4.01 8.65
C GLY A 24 -6.94 -3.17 9.57
N THR A 25 -5.96 -3.78 10.24
CA THR A 25 -4.96 -3.10 11.09
C THR A 25 -3.62 -3.81 10.99
N ALA A 26 -2.52 -3.15 11.36
CA ALA A 26 -1.21 -3.80 11.38
C ALA A 26 -1.20 -5.06 12.27
N ALA A 27 -1.79 -4.96 13.47
CA ALA A 27 -1.86 -6.06 14.41
C ALA A 27 -2.65 -7.26 13.87
N SER A 28 -3.83 -7.02 13.28
CA SER A 28 -4.65 -8.09 12.70
C SER A 28 -4.00 -8.74 11.48
N THR A 29 -3.38 -7.93 10.62
CA THR A 29 -2.65 -8.39 9.45
C THR A 29 -1.46 -9.26 9.83
N LEU A 30 -0.61 -8.80 10.77
CA LEU A 30 0.55 -9.57 11.23
C LEU A 30 0.14 -10.87 11.92
N ALA A 31 -0.94 -10.86 12.71
CA ALA A 31 -1.48 -12.06 13.32
C ALA A 31 -1.94 -13.07 12.27
N LEU A 32 -2.64 -12.63 11.22
CA LEU A 32 -3.06 -13.51 10.12
C LEU A 32 -1.87 -14.07 9.33
N LEU A 33 -0.86 -13.25 9.05
CA LEU A 33 0.36 -13.72 8.37
C LEU A 33 1.10 -14.77 9.19
N ALA A 34 1.17 -14.60 10.51
CA ALA A 34 1.77 -15.56 11.42
C ALA A 34 0.93 -16.84 11.57
N GLU A 35 -0.40 -16.74 11.56
CA GLU A 35 -1.30 -17.90 11.62
C GLU A 35 -1.16 -18.79 10.37
N VAL A 36 -1.03 -18.17 9.18
CA VAL A 36 -0.88 -18.92 7.93
C VAL A 36 0.55 -19.44 7.75
N ASP A 37 1.55 -18.68 8.19
CA ASP A 37 2.98 -19.04 8.20
C ASP A 37 3.47 -19.60 6.86
N ARG A 38 3.42 -18.77 5.81
CA ARG A 38 3.94 -19.14 4.49
C ARG A 38 4.94 -18.11 3.97
N PRO A 39 6.10 -18.55 3.44
CA PRO A 39 7.17 -17.64 3.03
C PRO A 39 6.79 -16.79 1.81
N ASN A 40 5.84 -17.27 0.99
CA ASN A 40 5.36 -16.57 -0.20
C ASN A 40 4.06 -15.77 0.05
N LEU A 41 3.64 -15.63 1.32
CA LEU A 41 2.50 -14.80 1.71
C LEU A 41 2.99 -13.45 2.26
N PHE A 42 2.41 -12.37 1.74
CA PHE A 42 2.74 -10.98 2.07
C PHE A 42 1.46 -10.15 2.25
N THR A 43 1.61 -8.86 2.44
CA THR A 43 0.51 -7.89 2.39
C THR A 43 0.89 -6.70 1.51
N TYR A 44 -0.09 -5.95 1.01
CA TYR A 44 0.13 -4.62 0.45
C TYR A 44 -0.75 -3.62 1.22
N TRP A 45 -0.21 -2.44 1.48
CA TRP A 45 -0.77 -1.49 2.44
C TRP A 45 -1.49 -0.32 1.75
N GLN A 46 -2.56 0.12 2.41
CA GLN A 46 -3.25 1.39 2.18
C GLN A 46 -3.64 1.98 3.54
N PRO A 47 -3.71 3.31 3.67
CA PRO A 47 -4.13 3.94 4.91
C PRO A 47 -5.63 3.74 5.15
N ASP A 48 -6.01 3.49 6.40
CA ASP A 48 -7.38 3.77 6.84
C ASP A 48 -7.58 5.30 6.90
N PRO A 49 -8.58 5.85 6.19
CA PRO A 49 -8.83 7.30 6.17
C PRO A 49 -9.22 7.89 7.53
N GLY A 50 -9.60 7.06 8.50
CA GLY A 50 -9.87 7.48 9.87
C GLY A 50 -8.60 7.73 10.71
N LEU A 51 -7.43 7.31 10.24
CA LEU A 51 -6.17 7.48 10.97
C LEU A 51 -5.63 8.91 10.81
N SER A 52 -4.99 9.39 11.87
CA SER A 52 -4.10 10.55 11.73
C SER A 52 -2.91 10.17 10.84
N ARG A 53 -2.28 11.15 10.20
CA ARG A 53 -1.04 10.91 9.44
C ARG A 53 0.03 10.18 10.27
N ALA A 54 0.20 10.56 11.53
CA ALA A 54 1.20 9.95 12.40
C ALA A 54 0.90 8.47 12.66
N ASP A 55 -0.37 8.14 12.88
CA ASP A 55 -0.80 6.76 13.09
C ASP A 55 -0.70 5.93 11.80
N ALA A 56 -1.02 6.51 10.65
CA ALA A 56 -0.85 5.85 9.35
C ALA A 56 0.63 5.52 9.06
N LEU A 57 1.55 6.44 9.36
CA LEU A 57 3.00 6.20 9.24
C LEU A 57 3.48 5.11 10.21
N ALA A 58 2.97 5.10 11.45
CA ALA A 58 3.29 4.08 12.43
C ALA A 58 2.75 2.70 12.01
N GLU A 59 1.54 2.65 11.44
CA GLU A 59 0.94 1.43 10.92
C GLU A 59 1.73 0.86 9.74
N HIS A 60 2.08 1.70 8.77
CA HIS A 60 2.94 1.33 7.64
C HIS A 60 4.28 0.76 8.12
N ALA A 61 4.93 1.43 9.09
CA ALA A 61 6.20 0.99 9.66
C ALA A 61 6.09 -0.39 10.36
N ALA A 62 4.96 -0.66 11.02
CA ALA A 62 4.75 -1.93 11.70
C ALA A 62 4.65 -3.12 10.73
N VAL A 63 4.15 -2.90 9.50
CA VAL A 63 3.98 -3.97 8.51
C VAL A 63 5.11 -4.06 7.48
N THR A 64 6.08 -3.15 7.49
CA THR A 64 7.09 -3.05 6.40
C THR A 64 7.87 -4.35 6.20
N GLY A 65 8.13 -5.10 7.27
CA GLY A 65 8.79 -6.41 7.21
C GLY A 65 8.10 -7.46 6.32
N HIS A 66 6.78 -7.30 6.10
CA HIS A 66 5.90 -8.22 5.37
C HIS A 66 5.30 -7.58 4.11
N LEU A 67 5.65 -6.33 3.83
CA LEU A 67 5.01 -5.53 2.80
C LEU A 67 5.55 -5.91 1.43
N SER A 68 4.66 -6.07 0.43
CA SER A 68 4.98 -6.36 -0.97
C SER A 68 4.77 -5.15 -1.89
N HIS A 69 3.62 -4.46 -1.78
CA HIS A 69 3.22 -3.33 -2.61
C HIS A 69 2.46 -2.28 -1.80
N LEU A 70 2.07 -1.19 -2.45
CA LEU A 70 1.28 -0.10 -1.89
C LEU A 70 0.08 0.20 -2.79
N HIS A 71 -1.06 0.48 -2.18
CA HIS A 71 -2.19 1.14 -2.83
C HIS A 71 -2.12 2.63 -2.48
N VAL A 72 -2.09 3.49 -3.50
CA VAL A 72 -1.80 4.91 -3.37
C VAL A 72 -2.99 5.73 -3.84
N PHE A 73 -3.46 6.60 -2.96
CA PHE A 73 -4.56 7.53 -3.21
C PHE A 73 -4.59 8.64 -2.15
N THR A 74 -5.36 9.69 -2.39
CA THR A 74 -5.60 10.74 -1.40
C THR A 74 -7.10 10.95 -1.24
N TRP A 75 -7.60 10.79 -0.01
CA TRP A 75 -8.97 11.13 0.36
C TRP A 75 -8.98 12.31 1.32
N GLY A 76 -10.02 13.13 1.23
CA GLY A 76 -10.30 14.18 2.20
C GLY A 76 -11.14 13.67 3.38
N PRO A 77 -11.58 14.58 4.27
CA PRO A 77 -12.26 14.23 5.51
C PRO A 77 -13.58 13.46 5.34
N ALA A 78 -14.22 13.51 4.16
CA ALA A 78 -15.42 12.72 3.88
C ALA A 78 -15.12 11.28 3.41
N GLY A 79 -13.84 10.86 3.43
CA GLY A 79 -13.41 9.51 3.06
C GLY A 79 -13.57 9.24 1.56
N PHE A 80 -14.01 8.04 1.21
CA PHE A 80 -14.09 7.53 -0.17
C PHE A 80 -14.84 8.43 -1.17
N VAL A 81 -15.82 9.22 -0.70
CA VAL A 81 -16.58 10.14 -1.57
C VAL A 81 -15.86 11.46 -1.83
N ASP A 82 -14.81 11.76 -1.08
CA ASP A 82 -13.98 12.97 -1.23
C ASP A 82 -12.59 12.60 -1.74
N ARG A 83 -12.54 12.12 -2.98
CA ARG A 83 -11.28 11.73 -3.63
C ARG A 83 -10.57 12.97 -4.17
N ARG A 84 -9.40 13.22 -3.61
CA ARG A 84 -8.59 14.41 -3.87
C ARG A 84 -7.48 14.10 -4.87
N PRO A 85 -6.93 15.14 -5.52
CA PRO A 85 -5.68 15.00 -6.26
C PRO A 85 -4.62 14.32 -5.40
N LEU A 86 -3.86 13.41 -5.99
CA LEU A 86 -2.84 12.64 -5.29
C LEU A 86 -1.83 13.57 -4.62
N ALA A 87 -1.47 14.67 -5.29
CA ALA A 87 -0.53 15.68 -4.80
C ALA A 87 -0.90 16.25 -3.41
N ASP A 88 -2.19 16.29 -3.06
CA ASP A 88 -2.65 16.76 -1.75
C ASP A 88 -2.22 15.82 -0.60
N GLY A 89 -1.88 14.57 -0.91
CA GLY A 89 -1.42 13.55 0.05
C GLY A 89 0.09 13.43 0.18
N VAL A 90 0.87 14.37 -0.37
CA VAL A 90 2.34 14.34 -0.41
C VAL A 90 2.97 14.07 0.96
N ASP A 91 2.39 14.67 1.99
CA ASP A 91 2.83 14.61 3.39
C ASP A 91 2.78 13.21 4.01
N LEU A 92 1.93 12.32 3.48
CA LEU A 92 1.86 10.91 3.86
C LEU A 92 2.71 10.06 2.91
N TRP A 93 2.54 10.27 1.61
CA TRP A 93 3.07 9.36 0.60
C TRP A 93 4.57 9.45 0.41
N GLN A 94 5.17 10.64 0.44
CA GLN A 94 6.63 10.73 0.29
C GLN A 94 7.39 9.98 1.41
N PRO A 95 7.05 10.12 2.70
CA PRO A 95 7.66 9.30 3.76
C PRO A 95 7.43 7.80 3.58
N VAL A 96 6.21 7.38 3.18
CA VAL A 96 5.88 5.96 2.94
C VAL A 96 6.74 5.39 1.80
N LEU A 97 6.80 6.10 0.67
CA LEU A 97 7.59 5.69 -0.51
C LEU A 97 9.10 5.72 -0.24
N ALA A 98 9.58 6.57 0.67
CA ALA A 98 10.99 6.61 1.05
C ALA A 98 11.42 5.46 1.98
N ALA A 99 10.47 4.79 2.65
CA ALA A 99 10.75 3.70 3.62
C ALA A 99 11.02 2.33 2.95
N GLU A 100 11.27 2.32 1.64
CA GLU A 100 11.54 1.14 0.80
C GLU A 100 12.75 0.30 1.27
N GLY A 101 12.70 -1.00 0.98
CA GLY A 101 13.85 -1.92 1.15
C GLY A 101 14.03 -2.54 2.54
N THR A 102 13.08 -2.38 3.46
CA THR A 102 13.11 -3.10 4.74
C THR A 102 12.20 -4.34 4.68
N GLY A 103 12.67 -5.48 5.19
CA GLY A 103 11.87 -6.71 5.30
C GLY A 103 12.29 -7.88 4.41
N ARG A 104 11.40 -8.88 4.29
CA ARG A 104 11.65 -10.12 3.51
C ARG A 104 11.19 -10.07 2.06
N TRP A 105 10.63 -8.95 1.60
CA TRP A 105 10.25 -8.80 0.19
C TRP A 105 11.50 -8.61 -0.67
N GLY A 106 11.82 -9.63 -1.48
CA GLY A 106 13.04 -9.69 -2.28
C GLY A 106 12.89 -9.22 -3.74
N HIS A 107 11.81 -8.50 -4.07
CA HIS A 107 11.51 -8.04 -5.43
C HIS A 107 11.31 -6.53 -5.46
N ASP A 108 11.12 -5.97 -6.66
CA ASP A 108 10.65 -4.60 -6.80
C ASP A 108 9.30 -4.41 -6.11
N ARG A 109 9.16 -3.27 -5.44
CA ARG A 109 7.90 -2.80 -4.88
C ARG A 109 7.25 -1.85 -5.88
N TRP A 110 5.95 -2.00 -6.03
CA TRP A 110 5.13 -1.17 -6.90
C TRP A 110 4.14 -0.38 -6.05
N ALA A 111 3.86 0.83 -6.50
CA ALA A 111 2.80 1.68 -6.01
C ALA A 111 1.65 1.67 -7.03
N PHE A 112 0.48 1.19 -6.62
CA PHE A 112 -0.71 1.10 -7.45
C PHE A 112 -1.56 2.34 -7.21
N LEU A 113 -1.73 3.18 -8.22
CA LEU A 113 -2.67 4.29 -8.16
C LEU A 113 -4.09 3.73 -8.18
N GLU A 114 -4.80 3.83 -7.07
CA GLU A 114 -6.10 3.16 -6.90
C GLU A 114 -7.28 4.05 -7.32
N TYR A 115 -7.18 5.35 -7.06
CA TYR A 115 -8.26 6.30 -7.33
C TYR A 115 -7.75 7.58 -8.00
N VAL A 116 -8.66 8.21 -8.74
CA VAL A 116 -8.49 9.55 -9.31
C VAL A 116 -9.66 10.45 -8.87
N PRO A 117 -9.48 11.79 -8.87
CA PRO A 117 -10.55 12.72 -8.54
C PRO A 117 -11.83 12.47 -9.34
N GLY A 118 -12.95 12.35 -8.63
CA GLY A 118 -14.28 12.20 -9.23
C GLY A 118 -14.50 10.97 -10.11
N ASP A 119 -13.65 9.93 -10.01
CA ASP A 119 -13.66 8.78 -10.94
C ASP A 119 -13.45 9.19 -12.41
N ASP A 120 -12.90 10.38 -12.69
CA ASP A 120 -12.69 10.87 -14.05
C ASP A 120 -11.41 10.28 -14.66
N PRO A 121 -11.49 9.41 -15.68
CA PRO A 121 -10.32 8.83 -16.32
C PRO A 121 -9.39 9.88 -16.95
N ALA A 122 -9.88 11.09 -17.25
CA ALA A 122 -9.06 12.18 -17.75
C ALA A 122 -7.99 12.62 -16.74
N CYS A 123 -8.24 12.41 -15.44
CA CYS A 123 -7.26 12.71 -14.39
C CYS A 123 -6.08 11.72 -14.36
N LEU A 124 -6.25 10.50 -14.88
CA LEU A 124 -5.27 9.41 -14.72
C LEU A 124 -3.84 9.80 -15.13
N VAL A 125 -3.69 10.52 -16.25
CA VAL A 125 -2.36 10.94 -16.73
C VAL A 125 -1.68 11.90 -15.75
N GLY A 126 -2.43 12.84 -15.17
CA GLY A 126 -1.92 13.78 -14.17
C GLY A 126 -1.54 13.09 -12.87
N GLU A 127 -2.42 12.22 -12.37
CA GLU A 127 -2.21 11.47 -11.13
C GLU A 127 -1.03 10.50 -11.24
N ALA A 128 -0.92 9.79 -12.37
CA ALA A 128 0.24 8.93 -12.67
C ALA A 128 1.54 9.73 -12.81
N THR A 129 1.49 10.94 -13.37
CA THR A 129 2.66 11.83 -13.45
C THR A 129 3.14 12.23 -12.05
N THR A 130 2.21 12.58 -11.15
CA THR A 130 2.52 12.87 -9.75
C THR A 130 3.17 11.67 -9.06
N LEU A 131 2.58 10.48 -9.17
CA LEU A 131 3.14 9.28 -8.56
C LEU A 131 4.54 8.96 -9.11
N ARG A 132 4.72 9.06 -10.44
CA ARG A 132 6.02 8.85 -11.09
C ARG A 132 7.08 9.85 -10.64
N ALA A 133 6.71 11.10 -10.36
CA ALA A 133 7.65 12.08 -9.82
C ALA A 133 8.16 11.61 -8.45
N TRP A 134 7.28 11.18 -7.55
CA TRP A 134 7.68 10.69 -6.23
C TRP A 134 8.51 9.40 -6.29
N THR A 135 8.14 8.44 -7.15
CA THR A 135 8.89 7.18 -7.27
C THR A 135 10.17 7.32 -8.11
N GLY A 136 10.22 8.30 -9.02
CA GLY A 136 11.40 8.61 -9.84
C GLY A 136 12.45 9.44 -9.09
N GLU A 137 12.01 10.38 -8.25
CA GLU A 137 12.87 11.12 -7.31
C GLU A 137 13.46 10.21 -6.23
N ALA A 138 12.77 9.12 -5.88
CA ALA A 138 13.28 8.04 -5.02
C ALA A 138 14.39 7.18 -5.68
N GLY A 139 14.81 7.52 -6.91
CA GLY A 139 16.03 7.05 -7.55
C GLY A 139 15.95 5.61 -8.07
N ARG A 140 15.27 5.38 -9.20
CA ARG A 140 15.42 4.12 -9.98
C ARG A 140 15.31 4.36 -11.49
N ALA A 141 16.45 4.26 -12.16
CA ALA A 141 16.58 3.70 -13.51
C ALA A 141 16.90 2.21 -13.38
#